data_AF-A0AAF5RVB8-F1
#
_entry.id   AF-A0AAF5RVB8-F1
#
_cell.length_a   1.000
_cell.length_b   1.000
_cell.length_c   1.000
_cell.angle_alpha   90.00
_cell.angle_beta   90.00
_cell.angle_gamma   90.00
#
_symmetry.space_group_name_H-M   'P 1'
#
loop_
_entity.id
_entity.type
_entity.pdbx_description
1 polymer ?
#
loop_
_entity_poly.entity_id
_entity_poly.type
_entity_poly.pdbx_seq_one_letter_code
_entity_poly.pdbx_strand_id
1 'polypeptide(L)'
;MLLTLLWLPVLPIASASPFQCYSCGVFLSAPTAACKGEAKKINCTGSGTGNGCISVTALNTDGSYYVEKRCADSEERKLKDGECVNMNVWKLNEMRKCYCAKELCNGHSATAVTTYLFVSNLFITSLIICLLNKSLI
;
A
#
# COMPACT_ATOMS: atom_id res chain seq x y z
N MET A 1 -58.41 -7.73 -12.40
CA MET A 1 -57.52 -6.76 -11.72
C MET A 1 -56.21 -7.45 -11.34
N LEU A 2 -55.37 -7.80 -12.32
CA LEU A 2 -54.15 -8.60 -12.14
C LEU A 2 -53.00 -8.04 -12.99
N LEU A 3 -52.93 -6.72 -13.13
CA LEU A 3 -52.01 -6.05 -14.07
C LEU A 3 -51.25 -4.88 -13.42
N THR A 4 -50.99 -4.96 -12.11
CA THR A 4 -50.26 -3.92 -11.35
C THR A 4 -48.98 -4.43 -10.69
N LEU A 5 -48.62 -5.71 -10.87
CA LEU A 5 -47.41 -6.29 -10.26
C LEU A 5 -46.15 -6.22 -11.15
N LEU A 6 -46.22 -5.63 -12.35
CA LEU A 6 -45.10 -5.65 -13.31
C LEU A 6 -44.14 -4.44 -13.21
N TRP A 7 -44.28 -3.59 -12.20
CA TRP A 7 -43.47 -2.38 -12.01
C TRP A 7 -42.62 -2.46 -10.74
N LEU A 8 -41.94 -3.58 -10.51
CA LEU A 8 -40.82 -3.55 -9.56
C LEU A 8 -39.62 -2.92 -10.28
N PRO A 9 -39.09 -1.77 -9.79
CA PRO A 9 -37.84 -1.25 -10.31
C PRO A 9 -36.75 -2.28 -10.00
N VAL A 10 -36.09 -2.76 -11.06
CA VAL A 10 -34.89 -3.59 -10.93
C VAL A 10 -33.83 -2.74 -10.26
N LEU A 11 -33.74 -2.84 -8.93
CA LEU A 11 -32.66 -2.21 -8.18
C LEU A 11 -31.35 -2.83 -8.70
N PRO A 12 -30.39 -2.01 -9.17
CA PRO A 12 -29.10 -2.53 -9.57
C PRO A 12 -28.48 -3.22 -8.36
N ILE A 13 -28.30 -4.52 -8.46
CA ILE A 13 -27.52 -5.30 -7.49
C ILE A 13 -26.11 -4.74 -7.63
N ALA A 14 -25.74 -3.82 -6.74
CA ALA A 14 -24.39 -3.27 -6.69
C ALA A 14 -23.46 -4.44 -6.38
N SER A 15 -22.87 -5.02 -7.42
CA SER A 15 -21.82 -6.01 -7.29
C SER A 15 -20.62 -5.28 -6.71
N ALA A 16 -20.46 -5.36 -5.39
CA ALA A 16 -19.28 -4.83 -4.73
C ALA A 16 -18.06 -5.47 -5.39
N SER A 17 -17.18 -4.64 -5.98
CA SER A 17 -15.92 -5.12 -6.53
C SER A 17 -15.13 -5.79 -5.41
N PRO A 18 -14.51 -6.95 -5.67
CA PRO A 18 -13.71 -7.62 -4.65
C PRO A 18 -12.52 -6.73 -4.30
N PHE A 19 -12.28 -6.50 -3.00
CA PHE A 19 -11.15 -5.72 -2.53
C PHE A 19 -9.83 -6.31 -3.04
N GLN A 20 -8.99 -5.48 -3.65
CA GLN A 20 -7.74 -5.94 -4.27
C GLN A 20 -6.49 -5.46 -3.57
N CYS A 21 -5.44 -6.28 -3.60
CA CYS A 21 -4.09 -5.92 -3.18
C CYS A 21 -3.06 -6.30 -4.25
N TYR A 22 -1.89 -5.67 -4.20
CA TYR A 22 -0.74 -6.19 -4.92
C TYR A 22 -0.19 -7.42 -4.20
N SER A 23 0.27 -8.39 -4.99
CA SER A 23 0.92 -9.59 -4.53
C SER A 23 2.19 -9.86 -5.30
N CYS A 24 3.21 -10.26 -4.58
CA CYS A 24 4.40 -10.85 -5.15
C CYS A 24 4.89 -11.96 -4.21
N GLY A 25 5.49 -13.00 -4.79
CA GLY A 25 5.99 -14.12 -4.02
C GLY A 25 7.03 -13.69 -2.99
N VAL A 26 7.28 -14.54 -2.00
CA VAL A 26 8.34 -14.31 -1.02
C VAL A 26 9.68 -14.35 -1.73
N PHE A 27 10.35 -13.21 -1.82
CA PHE A 27 11.71 -13.13 -2.34
C PHE A 27 12.67 -13.00 -1.18
N LEU A 28 13.50 -14.02 -0.96
CA LEU A 28 14.48 -14.03 0.13
C LEU A 28 15.75 -13.25 -0.20
N SER A 29 16.05 -13.03 -1.49
CA SER A 29 17.28 -12.35 -1.95
C SER A 29 16.99 -11.50 -3.18
N ALA A 30 16.10 -10.51 -3.04
CA ALA A 30 15.84 -9.54 -4.09
C ALA A 30 16.99 -8.51 -4.18
N PRO A 31 17.33 -8.02 -5.39
CA PRO A 31 18.36 -6.99 -5.53
C PRO A 31 17.92 -5.61 -5.02
N THR A 32 16.61 -5.41 -4.79
CA THR A 32 16.03 -4.16 -4.30
C THR A 32 14.89 -4.44 -3.33
N ALA A 33 14.47 -3.43 -2.57
CA ALA A 33 13.28 -3.46 -1.69
C ALA A 33 11.92 -3.53 -2.43
N ALA A 34 11.93 -3.83 -3.73
CA ALA A 34 10.74 -3.99 -4.55
C ALA A 34 10.56 -5.46 -4.94
N CYS A 35 9.32 -5.82 -5.30
CA CYS A 35 9.02 -7.13 -5.85
C CYS A 35 9.89 -7.39 -7.10
N LYS A 36 10.32 -8.65 -7.29
CA LYS A 36 11.00 -9.03 -8.53
C LYS A 36 9.97 -9.05 -9.67
N GLY A 37 10.08 -8.11 -10.59
CA GLY A 37 9.11 -7.91 -11.67
C GLY A 37 7.84 -7.19 -11.20
N GLU A 38 6.83 -7.14 -12.07
CA GLU A 38 5.58 -6.45 -11.76
C GLU A 38 4.74 -7.22 -10.73
N ALA A 39 4.29 -6.51 -9.69
CA ALA A 39 3.40 -7.08 -8.69
C ALA A 39 2.01 -7.33 -9.30
N LYS A 40 1.44 -8.51 -9.03
CA LYS A 40 0.14 -8.91 -9.57
C LYS A 40 -0.98 -8.37 -8.70
N LYS A 41 -2.10 -7.94 -9.30
CA LYS A 41 -3.32 -7.64 -8.55
C LYS A 41 -4.03 -8.95 -8.18
N ILE A 42 -4.36 -9.12 -6.92
CA ILE A 42 -5.11 -10.28 -6.42
C ILE A 42 -6.34 -9.81 -5.65
N ASN A 43 -7.40 -10.63 -5.70
CA ASN A 43 -8.59 -10.40 -4.90
C ASN A 43 -8.35 -10.95 -3.49
N CYS A 44 -8.64 -10.14 -2.47
CA CYS A 44 -8.56 -10.56 -1.08
C CYS A 44 -9.94 -11.03 -0.62
N THR A 45 -10.03 -12.32 -0.32
CA THR A 45 -11.21 -12.92 0.31
C THR A 45 -10.92 -13.13 1.79
N GLY A 46 -11.80 -12.62 2.65
CA GLY A 46 -11.67 -12.77 4.09
C GLY A 46 -13.03 -12.72 4.76
N SER A 47 -13.27 -13.61 5.73
CA SER A 47 -14.35 -13.39 6.70
C SER A 47 -13.84 -12.41 7.77
N GLY A 48 -14.66 -11.42 8.13
CA GLY A 48 -14.34 -10.42 9.16
C GLY A 48 -14.41 -8.95 8.70
N THR A 49 -14.22 -8.03 9.64
CA THR A 49 -14.24 -6.58 9.42
C THR A 49 -12.97 -6.11 8.72
N GLY A 50 -13.12 -5.56 7.51
CA GLY A 50 -12.07 -4.87 6.76
C GLY A 50 -11.04 -5.80 6.10
N ASN A 51 -11.03 -5.84 4.76
CA ASN A 51 -9.87 -6.36 4.04
C ASN A 51 -8.71 -5.37 4.14
N GLY A 52 -7.49 -5.86 3.94
CA GLY A 52 -6.30 -5.01 3.92
C GLY A 52 -5.14 -5.66 3.20
N CYS A 53 -4.13 -4.86 2.92
CA CYS A 53 -2.92 -5.25 2.21
C CYS A 53 -1.71 -5.19 3.14
N ILE A 54 -0.77 -6.09 2.88
CA ILE A 54 0.51 -6.17 3.56
C ILE A 54 1.64 -5.91 2.58
N SER A 55 2.64 -5.16 3.06
CA SER A 55 3.98 -5.09 2.47
C SER A 55 4.99 -5.43 3.54
N VAL A 56 5.88 -6.38 3.25
CA VAL A 56 6.99 -6.75 4.13
C VAL A 56 8.30 -6.50 3.41
N THR A 57 9.26 -5.91 4.11
CA THR A 57 10.60 -5.66 3.58
C THR A 57 11.64 -5.83 4.68
N ALA A 58 12.77 -6.45 4.37
CA ALA A 58 13.94 -6.49 5.27
C ALA A 58 15.23 -6.39 4.46
N LEU A 59 16.29 -5.88 5.09
CA LEU A 59 17.63 -5.91 4.53
C LEU A 59 18.38 -7.12 5.10
N ASN A 60 18.85 -7.98 4.22
CA ASN A 60 19.69 -9.11 4.59
C ASN A 60 21.12 -8.66 4.86
N THR A 61 21.87 -9.48 5.60
CA THR A 61 23.28 -9.20 5.91
C THR A 61 24.19 -9.20 4.69
N ASP A 62 23.78 -9.85 3.60
CA ASP A 62 24.49 -9.88 2.32
C ASP A 62 24.15 -8.68 1.40
N GLY A 63 23.31 -7.74 1.87
CA GLY A 63 22.88 -6.57 1.12
C GLY A 63 21.69 -6.81 0.17
N SER A 64 21.21 -8.05 0.05
CA SER A 64 19.96 -8.35 -0.66
C SER A 64 18.74 -8.04 0.22
N TYR A 65 17.55 -8.10 -0.37
CA TYR A 65 16.30 -7.76 0.32
C TYR A 65 15.38 -8.96 0.44
N TYR A 66 14.76 -9.08 1.60
CA TYR A 66 13.50 -9.80 1.74
C TYR A 66 12.36 -8.90 1.25
N VAL A 67 11.50 -9.38 0.36
CA VAL A 67 10.31 -8.63 -0.09
C VAL A 67 9.10 -9.56 -0.23
N GLU A 68 7.97 -9.14 0.32
CA GLU A 68 6.68 -9.85 0.20
C GLU A 68 5.53 -8.84 0.12
N LYS A 69 4.54 -9.13 -0.73
CA LYS A 69 3.26 -8.41 -0.76
C LYS A 69 2.11 -9.42 -0.83
N ARG A 70 1.08 -9.21 -0.02
CA ARG A 70 -0.08 -10.11 0.06
C ARG A 70 -1.29 -9.43 0.70
N CYS A 71 -2.41 -10.14 0.73
CA CYS A 71 -3.56 -9.79 1.56
C CYS A 71 -3.20 -9.97 3.06
N ALA A 72 -3.80 -9.14 3.90
CA ALA A 72 -3.67 -9.22 5.35
C ALA A 72 -4.42 -10.42 5.92
N ASP A 73 -3.79 -11.10 6.87
CA ASP A 73 -4.43 -12.14 7.69
C ASP A 73 -5.32 -11.53 8.79
N SER A 74 -5.97 -12.38 9.60
CA SER A 74 -6.90 -11.94 10.64
C SER A 74 -6.25 -11.14 11.77
N GLU A 75 -4.99 -11.43 12.11
CA GLU A 75 -4.28 -10.73 13.18
C GLU A 75 -3.78 -9.37 12.69
N GLU A 76 -3.32 -9.32 11.44
CA GLU A 76 -2.85 -8.11 10.80
C GLU A 76 -3.96 -7.08 10.55
N ARG A 77 -5.20 -7.53 10.34
CA ARG A 77 -6.37 -6.64 10.24
C ARG A 77 -6.70 -5.89 11.54
N LYS A 78 -6.05 -6.23 12.65
CA LYS A 78 -6.16 -5.47 13.91
C LYS A 78 -5.27 -4.23 13.93
N LEU A 79 -4.31 -4.12 13.01
CA LEU A 79 -3.45 -2.95 12.86
C LEU A 79 -4.23 -1.77 12.30
N LYS A 80 -3.79 -0.56 12.63
CA LYS A 80 -4.36 0.68 12.09
C LYS A 80 -3.90 0.88 10.65
N ASP A 81 -4.74 1.51 9.82
CA ASP A 81 -4.36 1.87 8.44
C ASP A 81 -3.06 2.69 8.43
N GLY A 82 -2.06 2.23 7.68
CA GLY A 82 -0.73 2.84 7.60
C GLY A 82 0.24 2.43 8.72
N GLU A 83 -0.16 1.56 9.64
CA GLU A 83 0.69 1.08 10.72
C GLU A 83 1.78 0.14 10.19
N CYS A 84 3.01 0.37 10.65
CA CYS A 84 4.15 -0.51 10.39
C CYS A 84 4.75 -1.00 11.70
N VAL A 85 4.96 -2.31 11.79
CA VAL A 85 5.60 -2.97 12.92
C VAL A 85 6.96 -3.53 12.50
N ASN A 86 7.96 -3.35 13.37
CA ASN A 86 9.25 -3.99 13.22
C ASN A 86 9.17 -5.39 13.83
N MET A 87 9.67 -6.38 13.10
CA MET A 87 9.68 -7.78 13.51
C MET A 87 11.13 -8.23 13.69
N ASN A 88 11.41 -8.84 14.82
CA ASN A 88 12.71 -9.44 15.08
C ASN A 88 12.69 -10.88 14.56
N VAL A 89 13.32 -11.10 13.40
CA VAL A 89 13.51 -12.43 12.83
C VAL A 89 15.00 -12.71 12.75
N TRP A 90 15.40 -13.91 13.19
CA TRP A 90 16.80 -14.30 13.23
C TRP A 90 17.44 -14.19 11.83
N LYS A 91 18.58 -13.48 11.76
CA LYS A 91 19.35 -13.16 10.53
C LYS A 91 18.79 -12.09 9.59
N LEU A 92 17.72 -11.38 9.96
CA LEU A 92 17.21 -10.23 9.20
C LEU A 92 17.45 -8.94 9.97
N ASN A 93 18.05 -7.94 9.32
CA ASN A 93 18.12 -6.60 9.87
C ASN A 93 16.83 -5.86 9.49
N GLU A 94 16.17 -5.29 10.50
CA GLU A 94 15.09 -4.32 10.31
C GLU A 94 13.92 -4.82 9.46
N MET A 95 13.45 -6.06 9.69
CA MET A 95 12.25 -6.56 9.02
C MET A 95 11.04 -5.71 9.41
N ARG A 96 10.46 -5.02 8.43
CA ARG A 96 9.34 -4.11 8.62
C ARG A 96 8.13 -4.63 7.88
N LYS A 97 7.02 -4.79 8.58
CA LYS A 97 5.71 -5.16 8.04
C LYS A 97 4.76 -3.99 8.17
N CYS A 98 4.17 -3.56 7.06
CA CYS A 98 3.20 -2.46 7.02
C CYS A 98 1.84 -2.96 6.56
N TYR A 99 0.79 -2.49 7.25
CA TYR A 99 -0.61 -2.75 6.94
C TYR A 99 -1.28 -1.49 6.38
N CYS A 100 -2.16 -1.68 5.41
CA CYS A 100 -3.03 -0.63 4.91
C CYS A 100 -4.40 -1.17 4.46
N ALA A 101 -5.45 -0.36 4.58
CA ALA A 101 -6.85 -0.79 4.46
C ALA A 101 -7.55 -0.32 3.17
N LYS A 102 -6.81 0.28 2.22
CA LYS A 102 -7.33 0.75 0.93
C LYS A 102 -6.97 -0.22 -0.20
N GLU A 103 -7.76 -0.24 -1.27
CA GLU A 103 -7.43 -1.07 -2.43
C GLU A 103 -6.06 -0.71 -2.99
N LEU A 104 -5.27 -1.75 -3.29
CA LEU A 104 -3.96 -1.64 -3.94
C LEU A 104 -2.96 -0.72 -3.19
N CYS A 105 -3.18 -0.45 -1.91
CA CYS A 105 -2.40 0.50 -1.12
C CYS A 105 -0.95 0.05 -0.88
N ASN A 106 -0.67 -1.25 -0.94
CA ASN A 106 0.67 -1.81 -0.83
C ASN A 106 1.48 -1.69 -2.14
N GLY A 107 1.09 -0.84 -3.08
CA GLY A 107 1.81 -0.60 -4.34
C GLY A 107 3.18 0.05 -4.15
N HIS A 108 3.31 0.97 -3.20
CA HIS A 108 4.56 1.70 -2.96
C HIS A 108 5.49 0.94 -2.01
N SER A 109 6.79 0.90 -2.31
CA SER A 109 7.80 0.55 -1.31
C SER A 109 7.78 1.60 -0.21
N ALA A 110 7.78 1.17 1.05
CA ALA A 110 7.68 2.03 2.24
C ALA A 110 8.82 3.08 2.37
N THR A 111 9.79 3.08 1.46
CA THR A 111 10.90 4.02 1.36
C THR A 111 10.58 5.34 0.64
N ALA A 112 9.42 5.48 -0.02
CA ALA A 112 9.16 6.63 -0.87
C ALA A 112 8.54 7.87 -0.18
N VAL A 113 7.93 7.74 1.00
CA VAL A 113 7.12 8.84 1.56
C VAL A 113 7.97 9.98 2.12
N THR A 114 9.19 9.70 2.58
CA THR A 114 10.03 10.73 3.20
C THR A 114 10.67 11.66 2.17
N THR A 115 10.99 11.20 0.96
CA THR A 115 11.77 11.99 -0.02
C THR A 115 10.94 13.05 -0.76
N TYR A 116 9.66 12.80 -1.03
CA TYR A 116 8.81 13.76 -1.77
C TYR A 116 8.48 15.03 -0.98
N LEU A 117 8.37 14.95 0.34
CA LEU A 117 8.10 16.11 1.20
C LEU A 117 9.29 17.08 1.27
N PHE A 118 10.52 16.58 1.20
CA PHE A 118 11.72 17.44 1.21
C PHE A 118 11.92 18.18 -0.11
N VAL A 119 11.70 17.51 -1.25
CA VAL A 119 11.89 18.13 -2.57
C VAL A 119 10.83 19.22 -2.81
N SER A 120 9.57 18.97 -2.45
CA SER A 120 8.50 19.96 -2.64
C SER A 120 8.74 21.25 -1.82
N ASN A 121 9.21 21.13 -0.58
CA ASN A 121 9.52 22.31 0.24
C ASN A 121 10.71 23.12 -0.29
N LEU A 122 11.72 22.47 -0.89
CA LEU A 122 12.89 23.16 -1.44
C LEU A 122 12.56 23.98 -2.71
N PHE A 123 11.62 23.47 -3.54
CA PHE A 123 11.14 24.21 -4.71
C PHE A 123 10.26 25.40 -4.32
N ILE A 124 9.40 25.26 -3.31
CA ILE A 124 8.53 26.34 -2.85
C ILE A 124 9.37 27.46 -2.24
N THR A 125 10.37 27.15 -1.41
CA THR A 125 11.25 28.18 -0.83
C THR A 125 12.08 28.90 -1.90
N SER A 126 12.62 28.18 -2.89
CA SER A 126 13.32 28.81 -4.02
C SER A 126 12.39 29.71 -4.86
N LEU A 127 11.14 29.30 -5.09
CA LEU A 127 10.16 30.11 -5.82
C LEU A 127 9.80 31.40 -5.07
N ILE A 128 9.60 31.31 -3.75
CA ILE A 128 9.30 32.46 -2.89
C ILE A 128 10.48 33.46 -2.89
N ILE A 129 11.72 32.96 -2.77
CA ILE A 129 12.92 33.82 -2.82
C ILE A 129 13.01 34.54 -4.17
N CYS A 130 12.81 33.83 -5.29
CA CYS A 130 12.82 34.43 -6.62
C CYS A 130 11.73 35.49 -6.82
N LEU A 131 10.52 35.26 -6.28
CA LEU A 131 9.40 36.21 -6.39
C LEU A 131 9.62 37.46 -5.52
N LEU A 132 10.19 37.31 -4.32
CA LEU A 132 10.53 38.43 -3.44
C LEU A 132 11.66 39.29 -4.03
N ASN A 133 12.66 38.67 -4.64
CA ASN A 133 13.79 39.39 -5.25
C ASN A 133 13.38 40.18 -6.51
N LYS A 134 12.29 39.78 -7.18
CA LYS A 134 11.74 40.48 -8.34
C LYS A 134 10.91 41.72 -7.98
N SER A 135 10.54 41.89 -6.70
CA SER A 135 9.78 43.05 -6.21
C SER A 135 10.67 44.17 -5.65
N LEU A 136 12.00 44.03 -5.77
CA LEU A 136 13.02 44.92 -5.19
C LEU A 136 13.87 45.64 -6.25
N ILE A 137 13.45 45.61 -7.52
CA ILE A 137 14.03 46.37 -8.64
C ILE A 137 12.94 47.25 -9.24
#